data_AF-A0A258L1S4-F1
#
_entry.id   AF-A0A258L1S4-F1
#
_cell.length_a   1.000
_cell.length_b   1.000
_cell.length_c   1.000
_cell.angle_alpha   90.00
_cell.angle_beta   90.00
_cell.angle_gamma   90.00
#
_symmetry.space_group_name_H-M   'P 1'
#
loop_
_entity.id
_entity.type
_entity.pdbx_description
1 polymer ?
#
loop_
_entity_poly.entity_id
_entity_poly.type
_entity_poly.pdbx_seq_one_letter_code
_entity_poly.pdbx_strand_id
1 'polypeptide(L)' 'MPARSKKQQMAAGAALSAKRGETPKSKLKGASKEMANSMSERELRDLAATPRKSLPRKTSIPAKSKRAEVRSGTPRHRT' A
#
# COMPACT_ATOMS: atom_id res chain seq x y z
N MET A 1 -5.51 11.94 3.77
CA MET A 1 -4.15 11.36 3.71
C MET A 1 -3.76 11.18 2.24
N PRO A 2 -2.60 11.68 1.77
CA PRO A 2 -2.17 11.49 0.39
C PRO A 2 -1.90 9.99 0.10
N ALA A 3 -2.03 9.57 -1.16
CA ALA A 3 -1.66 8.21 -1.57
C ALA A 3 -0.19 7.96 -1.18
N ARG A 4 0.12 6.81 -0.58
CA ARG A 4 1.48 6.55 -0.07
C ARG A 4 2.41 5.97 -1.15
N SER A 5 1.87 5.54 -2.30
CA SER A 5 2.66 4.96 -3.39
C SER A 5 1.98 5.02 -4.77
N LYS A 6 2.77 4.97 -5.85
CA LYS A 6 2.26 4.91 -7.24
C LYS A 6 1.31 3.72 -7.47
N LYS A 7 1.55 2.58 -6.82
CA LYS A 7 0.69 1.40 -6.90
C LYS A 7 -0.70 1.66 -6.31
N GLN A 8 -0.76 2.33 -5.15
CA GLN A 8 -2.03 2.68 -4.52
C GLN A 8 -2.81 3.72 -5.32
N GLN A 9 -2.14 4.69 -5.94
CA GLN A 9 -2.81 5.62 -6.84
C GLN A 9 -3.45 4.89 -8.04
N MET A 10 -2.72 3.97 -8.66
CA MET A 10 -3.26 3.18 -9.78
C MET A 10 -4.44 2.29 -9.33
N ALA A 11 -4.33 1.68 -8.15
CA ALA A 11 -5.41 0.90 -7.56
C ALA A 11 -6.65 1.76 -7.24
N ALA A 12 -6.44 2.99 -6.74
CA ALA A 12 -7.51 3.96 -6.50
C ALA A 12 -8.23 4.33 -7.79
N GLY A 13 -7.50 4.56 -8.89
CA GLY A 13 -8.11 4.84 -10.20
C GLY A 13 -8.97 3.68 -10.70
N ALA A 14 -8.46 2.45 -10.65
CA ALA A 14 -9.24 1.27 -11.05
C ALA A 14 -10.48 1.05 -10.17
N ALA A 15 -10.33 1.26 -8.86
CA ALA A 15 -11.44 1.17 -7.91
C ALA A 15 -12.50 2.26 -8.13
N LEU A 16 -12.09 3.48 -8.50
CA LEU A 16 -12.98 4.59 -8.81
C LEU A 16 -13.86 4.27 -10.02
N SER A 17 -13.27 3.80 -11.13
CA SER A 17 -14.03 3.40 -12.32
C SER A 17 -15.00 2.26 -12.02
N ALA A 18 -14.66 1.34 -11.11
CA ALA A 18 -15.59 0.31 -10.67
C ALA A 18 -16.73 0.80 -9.77
N LYS A 19 -16.48 1.81 -8.93
CA LYS A 19 -17.52 2.51 -8.15
C LYS A 19 -18.51 3.23 -9.07
N ARG A 20 -18.03 3.78 -10.18
CA ARG A 20 -18.84 4.46 -11.21
C ARG A 20 -19.56 3.52 -12.16
N GLY A 21 -19.30 2.22 -12.09
CA GLY A 21 -19.90 1.22 -12.97
C GLY A 21 -19.25 1.09 -14.35
N GLU A 22 -18.18 1.83 -14.64
CA GLU A 22 -17.44 1.74 -15.90
C GLU A 22 -16.65 0.42 -16.00
N THR A 23 -16.20 -0.11 -14.87
CA THR A 23 -15.45 -1.37 -14.81
C THR A 23 -16.12 -2.37 -13.87
N PRO A 24 -16.35 -3.62 -14.28
CA PRO A 24 -16.96 -4.60 -13.38
C PRO A 24 -16.01 -4.92 -12.22
N LYS A 25 -16.56 -5.01 -10.99
CA LYS A 25 -15.81 -5.34 -9.77
C LYS A 25 -15.05 -6.68 -9.87
N SER A 26 -15.52 -7.60 -10.71
CA SER A 26 -14.85 -8.88 -11.00
C SER A 26 -13.50 -8.73 -11.71
N LYS A 27 -13.26 -7.63 -12.42
CA LYS A 27 -11.97 -7.32 -13.07
C LYS A 27 -10.94 -6.73 -12.09
N LEU A 28 -11.37 -6.27 -10.91
CA LEU A 28 -10.46 -5.73 -9.90
C LEU A 28 -9.68 -6.84 -9.19
N LYS A 29 -8.41 -6.57 -8.86
CA LYS A 29 -7.54 -7.54 -8.19
C LYS A 29 -6.75 -6.89 -7.05
N GLY A 30 -6.59 -7.64 -5.95
CA GLY A 30 -5.84 -7.19 -4.77
C GLY A 30 -6.36 -5.88 -4.21
N ALA A 31 -5.45 -4.92 -4.00
CA ALA A 31 -5.76 -3.62 -3.38
C ALA A 31 -6.89 -2.85 -4.07
N SER A 32 -7.03 -2.91 -5.40
CA SER A 32 -8.11 -2.16 -6.07
C SER A 32 -9.50 -2.72 -5.71
N LYS A 33 -9.62 -4.02 -5.47
CA LYS A 33 -10.87 -4.65 -5.05
C LYS A 33 -11.24 -4.25 -3.63
N GLU A 34 -10.26 -4.29 -2.72
CA GLU A 34 -10.43 -3.84 -1.33
C GLU A 34 -10.80 -2.35 -1.27
N MET A 35 -10.08 -1.51 -2.00
CA MET A 35 -10.34 -0.07 -2.07
C MET A 35 -11.75 0.26 -2.60
N ALA A 36 -12.23 -0.48 -3.61
CA ALA A 36 -13.59 -0.27 -4.14
C ALA A 36 -14.70 -0.66 -3.15
N ASN A 37 -14.41 -1.60 -2.24
CA ASN A 37 -15.36 -2.08 -1.24
C ASN A 37 -15.34 -1.23 0.04
N SER A 38 -14.16 -0.81 0.47
CA SER A 38 -13.96 -0.19 1.79
C SER A 38 -13.87 1.34 1.77
N MET A 39 -13.66 1.97 0.62
CA MET A 39 -13.54 3.43 0.52
C MET A 39 -14.69 4.06 -0.27
N SER A 40 -14.93 5.35 0.00
CA SER A 40 -15.90 6.15 -0.72
C SER A 40 -15.38 6.60 -2.10
N GLU A 41 -16.30 6.98 -3.00
CA GLU A 41 -15.92 7.50 -4.32
C GLU A 41 -15.03 8.74 -4.21
N ARG A 42 -15.31 9.62 -3.24
CA ARG A 42 -14.56 10.85 -3.02
C ARG A 42 -13.13 10.56 -2.58
N GLU A 43 -12.93 9.66 -1.62
CA GLU A 43 -11.58 9.26 -1.19
C GLU A 43 -10.79 8.60 -2.32
N LEU A 44 -11.44 7.76 -3.13
CA LEU A 44 -10.84 7.14 -4.31
C LEU A 44 -10.40 8.18 -5.34
N ARG A 45 -11.23 9.20 -5.59
CA ARG A 45 -10.93 10.32 -6.48
C ARG A 45 -9.74 11.12 -5.98
N ASP A 46 -9.72 11.48 -4.71
CA ASP A 46 -8.64 12.28 -4.13
C ASP A 46 -7.30 11.54 -4.19
N LEU A 47 -7.31 10.22 -3.93
CA LEU A 47 -6.13 9.37 -4.07
C LEU A 47 -5.69 9.22 -5.53
N ALA A 48 -6.62 9.03 -6.46
CA ALA A 48 -6.32 8.90 -7.89
C ALA A 48 -5.79 10.21 -8.50
N ALA A 49 -6.27 11.36 -8.02
CA ALA A 49 -5.90 12.69 -8.49
C ALA A 49 -4.51 13.16 -8.01
N THR A 50 -3.88 12.46 -7.07
CA THR A 50 -2.53 12.81 -6.60
C THR A 50 -1.48 12.75 -7.74
N PRO A 51 -0.56 13.71 -7.89
CA PRO A 51 0.42 13.68 -8.99
C PRO A 51 1.38 12.48 -8.93
N ARG A 52 1.41 11.64 -9.98
CA ARG A 52 2.29 10.44 -10.08
C ARG A 52 3.79 10.72 -9.91
N LYS A 53 4.24 11.94 -10.22
CA LYS A 53 5.67 12.31 -10.28
C LYS A 53 6.29 12.42 -8.88
N SER A 54 5.52 12.82 -7.88
CA SER A 54 5.99 12.98 -6.49
C SER A 54 5.88 11.72 -5.62
N LEU A 55 5.24 10.65 -6.13
CA LEU A 55 5.00 9.42 -5.36
C LEU A 55 6.15 8.41 -5.49
N PRO A 56 6.54 7.72 -4.42
CA PRO A 56 7.48 6.60 -4.50
C PRO A 56 6.83 5.37 -5.17
N ARG A 57 7.63 4.55 -5.88
CA ARG A 57 7.16 3.32 -6.55
C ARG A 57 6.71 2.23 -5.57
N LYS A 58 7.35 2.16 -4.40
CA LYS A 58 7.03 1.31 -3.25
C LYS A 58 7.27 2.13 -1.99
N THR A 59 6.45 1.96 -0.95
CA THR A 59 6.78 2.46 0.40
C THR A 59 7.96 1.63 0.91
N SER A 60 9.19 2.02 0.56
CA SER A 60 10.39 1.42 1.10
C SER A 60 10.51 1.87 2.56
N ILE A 61 9.83 1.16 3.46
CA ILE A 61 10.29 1.10 4.84
C ILE A 61 11.58 0.28 4.76
N PRO A 62 12.77 0.82 5.06
CA PRO A 62 13.97 0.00 5.10
C PRO A 62 13.79 -1.03 6.22
N ALA A 63 14.07 -2.29 5.94
CA ALA A 63 14.10 -3.39 6.89
C ALA A 63 15.27 -3.26 7.89
N LYS A 64 15.43 -2.10 8.54
CA LYS A 64 16.51 -1.78 9.48
C LYS A 64 16.09 -1.82 10.95
N SER A 65 15.01 -2.52 11.30
CA SER A 65 14.62 -2.76 12.70
C SER A 65 14.49 -4.24 13.10
N LYS A 66 14.99 -5.18 12.28
CA LYS A 66 15.02 -6.62 12.66
C LYS A 66 16.41 -7.16 13.01
N ARG A 67 17.37 -6.31 13.38
CA ARG A 67 18.73 -6.75 13.74
C ARG A 67 19.29 -5.96 14.91
N ALA A 68 18.64 -6.05 16.07
CA ALA A 68 19.18 -5.53 17.33
C ALA A 68 18.90 -6.44 18.55
N GLU A 69 18.52 -7.69 18.35
CA GLU A 69 18.26 -8.61 19.47
C GLU A 69 18.73 -10.03 19.12
N VAL A 70 20.04 -10.25 19.01
CA VAL A 70 20.73 -11.51 19.39
C VAL A 70 22.22 -11.17 19.54
N ARG A 71 22.60 -10.47 20.61
CA ARG A 71 24.01 -10.26 20.95
C ARG A 71 24.22 -9.95 22.43
N SER A 72 23.58 -10.73 23.29
CA SER A 72 24.06 -10.99 24.66
C SER A 72 24.33 -12.48 24.77
N GLY A 73 25.47 -12.90 24.21
CA GLY A 73 26.00 -14.23 24.46
C GLY A 73 26.35 -14.34 25.93
N THR A 74 25.68 -15.23 26.65
CA THR A 74 26.23 -15.80 27.88
C THR A 74 27.34 -16.78 27.46
N PRO A 75 28.60 -16.58 27.88
CA PRO A 75 29.60 -17.63 27.72
C PRO A 75 29.22 -18.75 28.69
N ARG A 76 28.77 -19.89 28.17
CA ARG A 76 28.79 -21.14 28.92
C ARG A 76 30.26 -21.44 29.21
N HIS A 77 30.71 -21.17 30.43
CA HIS A 77 31.94 -21.78 30.93
C HIS A 77 31.71 -23.29 31.01
N ARG A 78 32.55 -24.01 30.27
CA ARG A 78 32.64 -25.46 30.24
C ARG A 78 33.78 -25.85 31.18
N THR A 79 33.42 -26.37 32.35
CA THR A 79 34.19 -27.34 33.16
C THR A 79 33.20 -28.06 34.04
#